data_AF-A0A970QFX6-F1
#
_entry.id   AF-A0A970QFX6-F1
#
_cell.length_a   1.000
_cell.length_b   1.000
_cell.length_c   1.000
_cell.angle_alpha   90.00
_cell.angle_beta   90.00
_cell.angle_gamma   90.00
#
_symmetry.space_group_name_H-M   'P 1'
#
loop_
_entity.id
_entity.type
_entity.pdbx_description
1 polymer ?
#
loop_
_entity_poly.entity_id
_entity_poly.type
_entity_poly.pdbx_seq_one_letter_code
_entity_poly.pdbx_strand_id
1 'polypeptide(L)'
;MSQRLEDTRDIQEEHPAEASLYDHGQRVKRGQRISVQQGRYGTGPAPYGYKRLQNQSGALAVDDREAEVVRIIFREYLRTRSMGKVVDYLHSQNIFTRKGNKWSRQAIAIILSNRTYRGRVSYGTMEAEGLHAPIIEPALFYKANALKEERSRSDQKKD
;
A
#
# COMPACT_ATOMS: atom_id res chain seq x y z
N MET A 1 -5.32 76.51 18.57
CA MET A 1 -6.28 75.87 17.66
C MET A 1 -5.58 74.72 16.97
N SER A 2 -6.21 73.55 17.02
CA SER A 2 -5.98 72.32 16.24
C SER A 2 -4.64 71.59 16.37
N GLN A 3 -4.56 70.68 17.33
CA GLN A 3 -3.78 69.45 17.23
C GLN A 3 -4.76 68.27 17.21
N ARG A 4 -4.67 67.43 16.18
CA ARG A 4 -5.21 66.07 16.13
C ARG A 4 -4.30 65.25 15.22
N LEU A 5 -4.03 64.00 15.65
CA LEU A 5 -3.69 62.77 14.91
C LEU A 5 -2.88 61.91 15.90
N GLU A 6 -3.56 61.08 16.69
CA GLU A 6 -3.87 59.67 16.40
C GLU A 6 -2.74 58.72 16.83
N ASP A 7 -2.94 58.20 18.04
CA ASP A 7 -2.90 56.79 18.47
C ASP A 7 -2.31 55.70 17.56
N THR A 8 -1.91 54.61 18.22
CA THR A 8 -1.50 53.28 17.72
C THR A 8 0.00 53.07 17.46
N ARG A 9 0.65 52.26 18.31
CA ARG A 9 0.76 50.80 18.12
C ARG A 9 1.62 50.16 19.22
N ASP A 10 0.92 49.42 20.05
CA ASP A 10 1.43 48.32 20.86
C ASP A 10 1.83 47.14 19.94
N ILE A 11 2.86 46.41 20.37
CA ILE A 11 3.12 44.97 20.16
C ILE A 11 3.34 44.49 18.71
N GLN A 12 4.60 44.21 18.36
CA GLN A 12 4.97 43.14 17.42
C GLN A 12 5.52 41.98 18.26
N GLU A 13 4.66 41.00 18.58
CA GLU A 13 4.42 39.76 17.83
C GLU A 13 5.50 38.70 18.12
N GLU A 14 5.18 37.83 19.08
CA GLU A 14 5.87 36.56 19.27
C GLU A 14 5.63 35.62 18.08
N HIS A 15 6.72 35.02 17.58
CA HIS A 15 6.72 34.09 16.45
C HIS A 15 6.16 32.70 16.83
N PRO A 16 5.05 32.22 16.21
CA PRO A 16 4.48 30.91 16.53
C PRO A 16 5.15 29.79 15.72
N ALA A 17 6.25 29.25 16.22
CA ALA A 17 6.90 28.06 15.65
C ALA A 17 6.05 26.78 15.75
N GLU A 18 4.99 26.77 16.57
CA GLU A 18 4.14 25.60 16.80
C GLU A 18 3.10 25.34 15.69
N ALA A 19 2.70 26.34 14.92
CA ALA A 19 1.65 26.20 13.89
C ALA A 19 2.10 25.42 12.63
N SER A 20 3.41 25.38 12.35
CA SER A 20 3.97 24.84 11.09
C SER A 20 4.02 23.30 11.04
N LEU A 21 4.21 22.63 12.19
CA LEU A 21 4.32 21.17 12.25
C LEU A 21 2.96 20.47 12.21
N TYR A 22 1.89 21.11 12.71
CA TYR A 22 0.53 20.56 12.68
C TYR A 22 -0.05 20.54 11.26
N ASP A 23 0.38 21.47 10.40
CA ASP A 23 -0.03 21.57 8.99
C ASP A 23 0.57 20.44 8.11
N HIS A 24 1.82 20.05 8.37
CA HIS A 24 2.54 19.13 7.47
C HIS A 24 1.92 17.73 7.42
N GLY A 25 1.56 17.16 8.57
CA GLY A 25 0.92 15.85 8.64
C GLY A 25 -0.47 15.82 7.99
N GLN A 26 -1.24 16.89 8.14
CA GLN A 26 -2.56 17.03 7.52
C GLN A 26 -2.45 17.16 6.00
N ARG A 27 -1.45 17.90 5.52
CA ARG A 27 -1.15 18.02 4.08
C ARG A 27 -0.75 16.69 3.45
N VAL A 28 0.11 15.90 4.11
CA VAL A 28 0.49 14.56 3.64
C VAL A 28 -0.74 13.66 3.57
N LYS A 29 -1.57 13.63 4.62
CA LYS A 29 -2.84 12.87 4.64
C LYS A 29 -3.73 13.29 3.48
N ARG A 30 -3.96 14.60 3.30
CA ARG A 30 -4.78 15.14 2.20
C ARG A 30 -4.23 14.74 0.83
N GLY A 31 -2.92 14.82 0.62
CA GLY A 31 -2.27 14.41 -0.63
C GLY A 31 -2.47 12.93 -0.95
N GLN A 32 -2.35 12.05 0.06
CA GLN A 32 -2.59 10.62 -0.11
C GLN A 32 -4.06 10.32 -0.43
N ARG A 33 -4.99 11.03 0.23
CA ARG A 33 -6.43 10.92 -0.06
C ARG A 33 -6.75 11.29 -1.51
N ILE A 34 -6.22 12.42 -1.99
CA ILE A 34 -6.39 12.86 -3.38
C ILE A 34 -5.77 11.86 -4.36
N SER A 35 -4.59 11.33 -4.03
CA SER A 35 -3.91 10.35 -4.89
C SER A 35 -4.75 9.09 -5.10
N VAL A 36 -5.32 8.53 -4.02
CA VAL A 36 -6.21 7.36 -4.09
C VAL A 36 -7.46 7.67 -4.91
N GLN A 37 -8.08 8.83 -4.72
CA GLN A 37 -9.25 9.23 -5.52
C GLN A 37 -8.95 9.31 -7.02
N GLN A 38 -7.72 9.67 -7.38
CA GLN A 38 -7.23 9.69 -8.76
C GLN A 38 -6.71 8.34 -9.26
N GLY A 39 -6.85 7.27 -8.47
CA GLY A 39 -6.33 5.93 -8.80
C GLY A 39 -4.81 5.79 -8.76
N ARG A 40 -4.11 6.81 -8.24
CA ARG A 40 -2.64 6.84 -8.19
C ARG A 40 -2.15 6.05 -6.99
N TYR A 41 -1.07 5.29 -7.19
CA TYR A 41 -0.46 4.56 -6.09
C TYR A 41 0.29 5.54 -5.16
N GLY A 42 -0.10 5.56 -3.89
CA GLY A 42 0.46 6.45 -2.86
C GLY A 42 1.97 6.30 -2.69
N THR A 43 2.63 7.20 -1.97
CA THR A 43 4.10 7.43 -1.96
C THR A 43 5.05 6.28 -1.53
N GLY A 44 4.56 5.11 -1.14
CA GLY A 44 5.39 3.99 -0.68
C GLY A 44 6.22 3.29 -1.77
N PRO A 45 7.06 2.31 -1.42
CA PRO A 45 7.75 1.49 -2.42
C PRO A 45 6.74 0.73 -3.30
N ALA A 46 7.06 0.55 -4.58
CA ALA A 46 6.22 -0.26 -5.46
C ALA A 46 6.10 -1.69 -4.90
N PRO A 47 4.89 -2.28 -4.85
CA PRO A 47 4.72 -3.67 -4.49
C PRO A 47 5.54 -4.59 -5.39
N TYR A 48 5.89 -5.78 -4.88
CA TYR A 48 6.57 -6.78 -5.69
C TYR A 48 5.71 -7.15 -6.91
N GLY A 49 6.28 -7.32 -8.10
CA GLY A 49 5.49 -7.49 -9.33
C GLY A 49 5.15 -6.18 -10.05
N TYR A 50 5.44 -5.03 -9.45
CA TYR A 50 5.26 -3.73 -10.08
C TYR A 50 6.53 -2.86 -10.00
N LYS A 51 6.64 -1.94 -10.94
CA LYS A 51 7.61 -0.83 -10.97
C LYS A 51 6.86 0.50 -11.00
N ARG A 52 7.43 1.52 -10.35
CA ARG A 52 6.94 2.89 -10.54
C ARG A 52 7.35 3.39 -11.92
N LEU A 53 6.39 3.93 -12.65
CA LEU A 53 6.71 4.76 -13.81
C LEU A 53 7.31 6.07 -13.31
N GLN A 54 8.40 6.53 -13.93
CA GLN A 54 9.05 7.81 -13.60
C GLN A 54 8.27 9.03 -14.14
N ASN A 55 7.00 8.85 -14.52
CA ASN A 55 6.16 9.93 -14.99
C ASN A 55 5.41 10.59 -13.82
N GLN A 56 4.88 11.79 -14.04
CA GLN A 56 4.13 12.55 -13.03
C GLN A 56 2.79 11.91 -12.63
N SER A 57 2.41 10.79 -13.24
CA SER A 57 1.12 10.13 -13.00
C SER A 57 1.10 9.31 -11.71
N GLY A 58 2.26 8.93 -11.15
CA GLY A 58 2.31 8.04 -9.98
C GLY A 58 1.78 6.62 -10.28
N ALA A 59 1.70 6.24 -11.55
CA ALA A 59 1.21 4.95 -11.99
C ALA A 59 2.24 3.82 -11.76
N LEU A 60 1.73 2.62 -11.57
CA LEU A 60 2.51 1.39 -11.53
C LEU A 60 2.45 0.70 -12.89
N ALA A 61 3.59 0.21 -13.35
CA ALA A 61 3.70 -0.72 -14.47
C ALA A 61 4.01 -2.12 -13.95
N VAL A 62 3.51 -3.14 -14.65
CA VAL A 62 3.79 -4.54 -14.33
C VAL A 62 5.27 -4.83 -14.62
N ASP A 63 5.94 -5.49 -13.67
CA ASP A 63 7.21 -6.18 -13.94
C ASP A 63 6.87 -7.64 -14.22
N ASP A 64 6.98 -8.08 -15.48
CA ASP A 64 6.53 -9.42 -15.88
C ASP A 64 7.19 -10.56 -15.11
N ARG A 65 8.49 -10.42 -14.78
CA ARG A 65 9.24 -11.46 -14.07
C ARG A 65 8.74 -11.61 -12.64
N GLU A 66 8.61 -10.50 -11.93
CA GLU A 66 8.12 -10.51 -10.56
C GLU A 66 6.61 -10.76 -10.48
N ALA A 67 5.85 -10.30 -11.47
CA ALA A 67 4.41 -10.55 -11.56
C ALA A 67 4.12 -12.03 -11.72
N GLU A 68 4.95 -12.76 -12.46
CA GLU A 68 4.81 -14.21 -12.55
C GLU A 68 5.01 -14.88 -11.19
N VAL A 69 5.99 -14.41 -10.40
CA VAL A 69 6.17 -14.91 -9.03
C VAL A 69 4.96 -14.59 -8.15
N VAL A 70 4.30 -13.43 -8.32
CA VAL A 70 3.03 -13.14 -7.64
C VAL A 70 1.94 -14.14 -8.05
N ARG A 71 1.80 -14.46 -9.35
CA ARG A 71 0.85 -15.48 -9.82
C ARG A 71 1.14 -16.85 -9.23
N ILE A 72 2.40 -17.25 -9.16
CA ILE A 72 2.85 -18.48 -8.50
C ILE A 72 2.42 -18.49 -7.03
N ILE A 73 2.63 -17.39 -6.30
CA ILE A 73 2.25 -17.28 -4.89
C ILE A 73 0.75 -17.52 -4.70
N PHE A 74 -0.10 -16.85 -5.49
CA PHE A 74 -1.54 -17.05 -5.42
C PHE A 74 -1.95 -18.47 -5.78
N ARG A 75 -1.40 -19.04 -6.86
CA ARG A 75 -1.67 -20.41 -7.29
C ARG A 75 -1.30 -21.43 -6.23
N GLU A 76 -0.07 -21.36 -5.70
CA GLU A 76 0.42 -22.30 -4.68
C GLU A 76 -0.32 -22.15 -3.36
N TYR A 77 -0.70 -20.93 -2.99
CA TYR A 77 -1.51 -20.72 -1.80
C TYR A 77 -2.91 -21.34 -1.95
N LEU A 78 -3.58 -21.13 -3.08
CA LEU A 78 -4.88 -21.73 -3.36
C LEU A 78 -4.84 -23.26 -3.36
N ARG A 79 -3.72 -23.85 -3.82
CA ARG A 79 -3.48 -25.30 -3.81
C ARG A 79 -3.20 -25.85 -2.42
N THR A 80 -2.26 -25.23 -1.69
CA THR A 80 -1.70 -25.79 -0.46
C THR A 80 -2.39 -25.31 0.82
N ARG A 81 -3.09 -24.18 0.73
CA ARG A 81 -3.70 -23.43 1.86
C ARG A 81 -2.72 -23.14 3.00
N SER A 82 -1.43 -23.06 2.70
CA SER A 82 -0.36 -22.88 3.69
C SER A 82 0.72 -21.95 3.19
N MET A 83 0.88 -20.80 3.86
CA MET A 83 1.94 -19.84 3.55
C MET A 83 3.34 -20.45 3.72
N GLY A 84 3.51 -21.38 4.67
CA GLY A 84 4.77 -22.13 4.83
C GLY A 84 5.10 -22.96 3.60
N LYS A 85 4.13 -23.73 3.09
CA LYS A 85 4.31 -24.54 1.88
C LYS A 85 4.60 -23.68 0.64
N VAL A 86 4.03 -22.48 0.56
CA VAL A 86 4.37 -21.50 -0.49
C VAL A 86 5.82 -21.06 -0.38
N VAL A 87 6.31 -20.74 0.83
CA VAL A 87 7.72 -20.39 1.05
C VAL A 87 8.63 -21.54 0.64
N ASP A 88 8.32 -22.76 1.08
CA ASP A 88 9.12 -23.95 0.76
C ASP A 88 9.15 -24.20 -0.75
N TYR A 89 8.01 -24.03 -1.43
CA TYR A 89 7.92 -24.13 -2.88
C TYR A 89 8.83 -23.09 -3.56
N LEU A 90 8.70 -21.81 -3.22
CA LEU A 90 9.53 -20.75 -3.81
C LEU A 90 11.02 -21.01 -3.62
N HIS A 91 11.41 -21.48 -2.43
CA HIS A 91 12.79 -21.88 -2.15
C HIS A 91 13.27 -23.04 -3.02
N SER A 92 12.45 -24.09 -3.16
CA SER A 92 12.79 -25.25 -4.00
C SER A 92 13.03 -24.87 -5.46
N GLN A 93 12.41 -23.76 -5.90
CA GLN A 93 12.56 -23.22 -7.25
C GLN A 93 13.65 -22.14 -7.35
N ASN A 94 14.44 -21.90 -6.30
CA ASN A 94 15.44 -20.83 -6.21
C ASN A 94 14.87 -19.42 -6.49
N ILE A 95 13.61 -19.18 -6.12
CA ILE A 95 12.94 -17.89 -6.28
C ILE A 95 13.10 -17.07 -5.00
N PHE A 96 13.81 -15.95 -5.10
CA PHE A 96 14.06 -15.03 -4.00
C PHE A 96 13.36 -13.68 -4.19
N THR A 97 13.26 -12.92 -3.09
CA THR A 97 12.71 -11.56 -3.14
C THR A 97 13.57 -10.63 -4.00
N ARG A 98 13.07 -9.43 -4.33
CA ARG A 98 13.81 -8.41 -5.10
C ARG A 98 15.20 -8.07 -4.53
N LYS A 99 15.39 -8.23 -3.22
CA LYS A 99 16.67 -7.99 -2.52
C LYS A 99 17.54 -9.25 -2.38
N GLY A 100 17.16 -10.37 -2.99
CA GLY A 100 17.86 -11.66 -2.86
C GLY A 100 17.57 -12.42 -1.56
N ASN A 101 16.67 -11.92 -0.71
CA ASN A 101 16.34 -12.58 0.56
C ASN A 101 15.36 -13.74 0.37
N LYS A 102 15.43 -14.70 1.30
CA LYS A 102 14.46 -15.78 1.47
C LYS A 102 13.06 -15.22 1.76
N TRP A 103 12.02 -15.89 1.26
CA TRP A 103 10.64 -15.52 1.54
C TRP A 103 10.25 -15.86 2.98
N SER A 104 9.47 -14.99 3.62
CA SER A 104 8.88 -15.24 4.94
C SER A 104 7.37 -15.43 4.80
N ARG A 105 6.75 -16.13 5.77
CA ARG A 105 5.28 -16.26 5.84
C ARG A 105 4.59 -14.90 5.86
N GLN A 106 5.19 -13.91 6.54
CA GLN A 106 4.68 -12.55 6.59
C GLN A 106 4.71 -11.88 5.21
N ALA A 107 5.78 -12.06 4.44
CA ALA A 107 5.86 -11.52 3.08
C ALA A 107 4.76 -12.12 2.17
N ILE A 108 4.52 -13.43 2.27
CA ILE A 108 3.43 -14.10 1.56
C ILE A 108 2.06 -13.56 2.01
N ALA A 109 1.84 -13.38 3.31
CA ALA A 109 0.60 -12.83 3.85
C ALA A 109 0.31 -11.40 3.34
N ILE A 110 1.34 -10.56 3.29
CA ILE A 110 1.25 -9.21 2.72
C ILE A 110 0.86 -9.28 1.25
N ILE A 111 1.47 -10.19 0.47
CA ILE A 111 1.13 -10.35 -0.95
C ILE A 111 -0.33 -10.75 -1.15
N LEU A 112 -0.78 -11.78 -0.44
CA LEU A 112 -2.15 -12.31 -0.57
C LEU A 112 -3.23 -11.28 -0.17
N SER A 113 -2.88 -10.30 0.67
CA SER A 113 -3.82 -9.31 1.20
C SER A 113 -3.74 -7.96 0.47
N ASN A 114 -2.73 -7.74 -0.37
CA ASN A 114 -2.51 -6.44 -1.00
C ASN A 114 -3.44 -6.26 -2.20
N ARG A 115 -4.40 -5.35 -2.04
CA ARG A 115 -5.45 -5.02 -3.02
C ARG A 115 -4.90 -4.50 -4.36
N THR A 116 -3.65 -4.03 -4.38
CA THR A 116 -2.95 -3.61 -5.62
C THR A 116 -2.92 -4.73 -6.65
N TYR A 117 -2.83 -5.99 -6.23
CA TYR A 117 -2.78 -7.11 -7.17
C TYR A 117 -4.07 -7.36 -7.94
N ARG A 118 -5.21 -6.86 -7.43
CA ARG A 118 -6.52 -6.89 -8.11
C ARG A 118 -6.92 -5.53 -8.71
N GLY A 119 -5.94 -4.64 -8.97
CA GLY A 119 -6.20 -3.35 -9.63
C GLY A 119 -6.77 -2.25 -8.73
N ARG A 120 -6.53 -2.31 -7.41
CA ARG A 120 -7.09 -1.34 -6.45
C ARG A 120 -6.00 -0.58 -5.71
N VAL A 121 -6.25 0.68 -5.40
CA VAL A 121 -5.39 1.51 -4.54
C VAL A 121 -6.16 1.89 -3.27
N SER A 122 -5.47 2.01 -2.13
CA SER A 122 -6.14 2.27 -0.85
C SER A 122 -5.32 3.14 0.09
N TYR A 123 -6.00 3.92 0.92
CA TYR A 123 -5.42 4.69 2.02
C TYR A 123 -6.41 4.77 3.19
N GLY A 124 -6.02 4.25 4.35
CA GLY A 124 -6.93 4.09 5.48
C GLY A 124 -8.12 3.19 5.10
N THR A 125 -9.34 3.71 5.26
CA THR A 125 -10.58 3.02 4.88
C THR A 125 -11.01 3.26 3.43
N MET A 126 -10.33 4.16 2.71
CA MET A 126 -10.68 4.48 1.32
C MET A 126 -10.02 3.53 0.35
N GLU A 127 -10.75 3.19 -0.70
CA GLU A 127 -10.28 2.36 -1.81
C GLU A 127 -10.86 2.88 -3.12
N ALA A 128 -10.06 2.88 -4.19
CA ALA A 128 -10.46 3.25 -5.53
C ALA A 128 -9.87 2.29 -6.57
N GLU A 129 -10.36 2.39 -7.81
CA GLU A 129 -9.74 1.73 -8.96
C GLU A 129 -8.36 2.34 -9.20
N GLY A 130 -7.35 1.49 -9.37
CA GLY A 130 -5.99 1.90 -9.66
C GLY A 130 -5.79 2.15 -11.15
N LEU A 131 -4.85 3.03 -11.48
CA LEU A 131 -4.44 3.28 -12.87
C LEU A 131 -3.56 2.16 -13.47
N HIS A 132 -3.23 1.14 -12.67
CA HIS A 132 -2.34 0.05 -13.06
C HIS A 132 -3.11 -1.21 -13.44
N ALA A 133 -2.54 -2.00 -14.35
CA ALA A 133 -3.11 -3.29 -14.71
C ALA A 133 -3.07 -4.28 -13.54
N PRO A 134 -4.13 -5.05 -13.27
CA PRO A 134 -4.11 -6.09 -12.24
C PRO A 134 -3.19 -7.24 -12.66
N ILE A 135 -2.48 -7.83 -11.69
CA ILE A 135 -1.68 -9.05 -11.89
C ILE A 135 -2.53 -10.31 -11.65
N ILE A 136 -3.51 -10.20 -10.74
CA ILE A 136 -4.36 -11.30 -10.28
C ILE A 136 -5.81 -10.94 -10.57
N GLU A 137 -6.57 -11.89 -11.12
CA GLU A 137 -8.00 -11.71 -11.30
C GLU A 137 -8.70 -11.50 -9.94
N PRO A 138 -9.67 -10.57 -9.86
CA PRO A 138 -10.39 -10.29 -8.62
C PRO A 138 -10.97 -11.56 -7.96
N ALA A 139 -11.53 -12.47 -8.75
CA ALA A 139 -12.10 -13.73 -8.25
C ALA A 139 -11.07 -14.60 -7.50
N LEU A 140 -9.85 -14.75 -8.05
CA LEU A 140 -8.77 -15.49 -7.40
C LEU A 140 -8.31 -14.80 -6.12
N PHE A 141 -8.26 -13.47 -6.13
CA PHE A 141 -7.92 -12.68 -4.94
C PHE A 141 -8.92 -12.91 -3.81
N TYR A 142 -10.22 -12.80 -4.09
CA TYR A 142 -11.27 -13.01 -3.09
C TYR A 142 -11.28 -14.45 -2.58
N LYS A 143 -11.12 -15.43 -3.48
CA LYS A 143 -11.01 -16.85 -3.09
C LYS A 143 -9.86 -17.10 -2.12
N ALA A 144 -8.67 -16.53 -2.39
CA ALA A 144 -7.53 -16.68 -1.51
C ALA A 144 -7.77 -16.06 -0.12
N ASN A 145 -8.39 -14.87 -0.06
CA ASN A 145 -8.65 -14.21 1.21
C ASN A 145 -9.75 -14.91 2.04
N ALA A 146 -10.78 -15.47 1.39
CA ALA A 146 -11.80 -16.26 2.06
C ALA A 146 -11.19 -17.49 2.78
N LEU A 147 -10.30 -18.23 2.10
CA LEU A 147 -9.60 -19.37 2.71
C LEU A 147 -8.70 -18.97 3.89
N LYS A 148 -8.09 -17.78 3.80
CA LYS A 148 -7.27 -17.23 4.88
C LYS A 148 -8.11 -16.90 6.12
N GLU A 149 -9.28 -16.31 5.92
CA GLU A 149 -10.22 -15.98 7.00
C GLU A 149 -10.79 -17.21 7.68
N GLU A 150 -11.18 -18.24 6.90
CA GLU A 150 -11.66 -19.51 7.43
C GLU A 150 -10.63 -20.14 8.38
N ARG A 151 -9.37 -20.16 7.96
CA ARG A 151 -8.27 -20.69 8.77
C ARG A 151 -8.06 -19.88 10.07
N SER A 152 -8.11 -18.55 9.97
CA SER A 152 -7.99 -17.68 11.15
C SER A 152 -9.09 -17.96 12.18
N ARG A 153 -10.32 -18.25 11.72
CA ARG A 153 -11.44 -18.61 12.61
C ARG A 153 -11.29 -20.00 13.21
N SER A 154 -10.75 -20.96 12.44
CA SER A 154 -10.52 -22.33 12.95
C SER A 154 -9.43 -22.40 14.00
N ASP A 155 -8.41 -21.54 13.90
CA ASP A 155 -7.33 -21.47 14.89
C ASP A 155 -7.84 -20.84 16.20
N GLN A 156 -8.69 -19.81 16.13
CA GLN A 156 -9.28 -19.15 17.31
C GLN A 156 -10.26 -20.02 18.13
N LYS A 157 -10.81 -21.09 17.52
CA LYS A 157 -11.77 -22.00 18.19
C LYS A 157 -11.08 -23.15 18.95
N LYS A 158 -9.75 -23.27 18.84
CA LYS A 158 -8.96 -24.33 19.50
C LYS A 158 -8.35 -23.91 20.82
N ASP A 159 -8.47 -22.63 21.17
CA ASP A 159 -8.12 -22.05 22.47
C ASP A 159 -9.40 -21.87 23.32
#